data_AF-A0A1Y4AMV7-F1
#
_entry.id   AF-A0A1Y4AMV7-F1
#
_cell.length_a   1.000
_cell.length_b   1.000
_cell.length_c   1.000
_cell.angle_alpha   90.00
_cell.angle_beta   90.00
_cell.angle_gamma   90.00
#
_symmetry.space_group_name_H-M   'P 1'
#
loop_
_entity.id
_entity.type
_entity.pdbx_description
1 polymer ?
#
loop_
_entity_poly.entity_id
_entity_poly.type
_entity_poly.pdbx_seq_one_letter_code
_entity_poly.pdbx_strand_id
1 'polypeptide(L)' 'MRITIYWVTRDWNLIHRIREKYRLPQYMTLNGLTEAEVDEETLAQLKKGETKFLIIRKIEK' A
#
# COMPACT_ATOMS: atom_id res chain seq x y z
N MET A 1 -0.60 -7.35 10.46
CA MET A 1 -1.92 -7.54 9.83
C MET A 1 -1.79 -7.52 8.31
N ARG A 2 -2.59 -8.29 7.58
CA ARG A 2 -2.50 -8.36 6.11
C ARG A 2 -3.44 -7.37 5.45
N ILE A 3 -2.90 -6.58 4.53
CA ILE A 3 -3.64 -5.61 3.73
C ILE A 3 -3.37 -5.83 2.25
N THR A 4 -4.31 -5.37 1.43
CA THR A 4 -4.14 -5.25 -0.02
C THR A 4 -4.19 -3.78 -0.39
N ILE A 5 -3.18 -3.34 -1.13
CA ILE A 5 -3.04 -1.98 -1.63
C ILE A 5 -3.32 -2.00 -3.13
N TYR A 6 -4.26 -1.17 -3.56
CA TYR A 6 -4.49 -0.84 -4.96
C TYR A 6 -3.95 0.57 -5.23
N TRP A 7 -3.01 0.69 -6.17
CA TRP A 7 -2.43 1.98 -6.55
C TRP A 7 -3.36 2.69 -7.54
N VAL A 8 -3.89 3.84 -7.12
CA VAL A 8 -4.75 4.69 -7.96
C VAL A 8 -3.89 5.53 -8.91
N THR A 9 -2.69 5.88 -8.48
CA THR A 9 -1.70 6.60 -9.30
C THR A 9 -0.91 5.64 -10.21
N ARG A 10 -0.43 6.16 -11.35
CA ARG A 10 0.52 5.49 -12.24
C ARG A 10 1.95 6.02 -12.11
N ASP A 11 2.19 6.98 -11.20
CA ASP A 11 3.52 7.52 -10.94
C ASP A 11 4.37 6.49 -10.20
N TRP A 12 5.26 5.82 -10.94
CA TRP A 12 6.15 4.80 -10.41
C TRP A 12 7.14 5.33 -9.37
N ASN A 13 7.58 6.58 -9.49
CA ASN A 13 8.51 7.17 -8.52
C ASN A 13 7.81 7.42 -7.18
N LEU A 14 6.56 7.89 -7.23
CA LEU A 14 5.73 8.05 -6.03
C LEU A 14 5.45 6.70 -5.36
N ILE A 15 5.04 5.70 -6.14
CA ILE A 15 4.79 4.33 -5.63
C ILE A 15 6.05 3.78 -4.97
N HIS A 16 7.22 3.94 -5.61
CA HIS A 16 8.49 3.46 -5.08
C HIS A 16 8.83 4.13 -3.74
N ARG A 17 8.71 5.47 -3.65
CA ARG A 17 8.95 6.21 -2.40
C ARG A 17 8.02 5.78 -1.27
N ILE A 18 6.73 5.57 -1.55
CA ILE A 18 5.77 5.09 -0.54
C ILE A 18 6.17 3.69 -0.08
N ARG A 19 6.55 2.81 -1.00
CA ARG A 19 7.01 1.46 -0.66
C ARG A 19 8.26 1.48 0.22
N GLU A 20 9.26 2.30 -0.11
CA GLU A 20 10.45 2.43 0.71
C GLU A 20 10.13 2.98 2.11
N LYS A 21 9.34 4.06 2.17
CA LYS A 21 8.95 4.73 3.41
C LYS A 21 8.27 3.78 4.39
N TYR A 22 7.34 2.96 3.90
CA TYR A 22 6.55 2.05 4.73
C TYR A 22 7.01 0.58 4.64
N ARG A 23 8.18 0.33 4.03
CA ARG A 23 8.75 -1.01 3.81
C ARG A 23 7.77 -2.00 3.18
N LEU A 24 6.98 -1.53 2.22
CA LEU A 24 6.01 -2.35 1.50
C LEU A 24 6.70 -3.17 0.41
N PRO A 25 6.14 -4.34 0.04
CA PRO A 25 6.70 -5.14 -1.03
C PRO A 25 6.73 -4.43 -2.39
N GLN A 26 7.78 -4.70 -3.16
CA GLN A 26 7.96 -4.13 -4.50
C GLN A 26 7.16 -4.86 -5.60
N TYR A 27 6.62 -6.04 -5.31
CA TYR A 27 5.85 -6.81 -6.28
C TYR A 27 4.42 -6.26 -6.44
N MET A 28 3.81 -6.58 -7.59
CA MET A 28 2.38 -6.45 -7.81
C MET A 28 1.84 -7.75 -8.40
N THR A 29 0.57 -8.03 -8.12
CA THR A 29 -0.18 -9.06 -8.85
C THR A 29 -0.48 -8.59 -10.28
N LEU A 30 -0.95 -9.49 -11.14
CA LEU A 30 -1.41 -9.16 -12.50
C LEU A 30 -2.47 -8.05 -12.52
N ASN A 31 -3.24 -7.90 -11.44
CA ASN A 31 -4.27 -6.88 -11.28
C ASN A 31 -3.75 -5.56 -10.67
N GLY A 32 -2.42 -5.39 -10.55
CA GLY A 32 -1.82 -4.18 -10.00
C GLY A 32 -1.97 -4.03 -8.48
N LEU A 33 -2.20 -5.13 -7.76
CA LEU A 33 -2.35 -5.13 -6.31
C LEU A 33 -1.04 -5.45 -5.61
N THR A 34 -0.75 -4.79 -4.50
CA THR A 34 0.33 -5.16 -3.59
C THR A 34 -0.26 -5.69 -2.29
N GLU A 35 0.02 -6.94 -1.95
CA GLU A 35 -0.32 -7.46 -0.63
C GLU A 35 0.86 -7.24 0.32
N ALA A 36 0.57 -6.70 1.50
CA ALA A 36 1.57 -6.34 2.48
C ALA A 36 1.13 -6.77 3.88
N GLU A 37 2.11 -7.10 4.70
CA GLU A 37 1.92 -7.23 6.14
C GLU A 37 2.43 -5.97 6.82
N VAL A 38 1.55 -5.30 7.55
CA VAL A 38 1.82 -4.02 8.22
C VAL A 38 1.31 -4.05 9.66
N ASP A 39 1.84 -3.19 10.51
CA ASP A 39 1.27 -2.92 11.84
C ASP A 39 0.13 -1.89 11.78
N GLU A 40 -0.53 -1.67 12.92
CA GLU A 40 -1.63 -0.70 13.04
C GLU A 40 -1.18 0.74 12.78
N GLU A 41 0.04 1.09 13.20
CA GLU A 41 0.59 2.43 13.03
C GLU A 41 0.79 2.75 11.54
N THR A 42 1.46 1.86 10.81
CA THR A 42 1.70 1.97 9.37
C THR A 42 0.38 2.04 8.61
N LEU A 43 -0.61 1.22 8.98
CA LEU A 43 -1.94 1.30 8.38
C LEU A 43 -2.59 2.67 8.62
N ALA A 44 -2.51 3.20 9.84
CA ALA A 44 -3.06 4.51 10.17
C ALA A 44 -2.36 5.63 9.40
N GLN A 45 -1.03 5.56 9.25
CA GLN A 45 -0.25 6.53 8.48
C GLN A 45 -0.60 6.47 6.99
N LEU A 46 -0.70 5.27 6.40
CA LEU A 46 -1.12 5.08 5.01
C LEU A 46 -2.53 5.64 4.76
N LYS A 47 -3.47 5.42 5.68
CA LYS A 47 -4.85 5.97 5.61
C LYS A 47 -4.93 7.48 5.80
N LYS A 48 -3.95 8.12 6.46
CA LYS A 48 -3.94 9.57 6.66
C LYS A 48 -3.24 10.32 5.54
N GLY A 49 -2.08 9.82 5.09
CA GLY A 49 -1.22 10.54 4.17
C GLY A 49 -1.52 10.31 2.69
N GLU A 50 -1.90 9.09 2.32
CA GLU A 50 -1.75 8.64 0.93
C GLU A 50 -3.06 8.19 0.26
N THR A 51 -4.23 8.42 0.89
CA THR A 51 -5.54 7.96 0.39
C THR A 51 -5.92 8.47 -0.99
N LYS A 52 -5.28 9.55 -1.46
CA LYS A 52 -5.45 10.07 -2.83
C LYS A 52 -4.76 9.19 -3.89
N PHE A 53 -3.75 8.42 -3.49
CA PHE A 53 -2.89 7.66 -4.40
C PHE A 53 -3.06 6.16 -4.28
N LEU A 54 -3.69 5.68 -3.21
CA LEU A 54 -3.90 4.27 -2.96
C LEU A 54 -5.20 3.99 -2.20
N ILE A 55 -5.77 2.80 -2.46
CA ILE A 55 -6.93 2.26 -1.75
C ILE A 55 -6.46 1.04 -0.96
N ILE A 56 -6.76 1.02 0.34
CA ILE A 56 -6.37 -0.08 1.24
C ILE A 56 -7.59 -0.91 1.58
N ARG A 57 -7.51 -2.23 1.35
CA ARG A 57 -8.47 -3.21 1.84
C ARG A 57 -7.81 -4.06 2.91
N LYS A 58 -8.43 -4.14 4.09
CA LYS A 58 -7.99 -5.06 5.15
C LYS A 58 -8.45 -6.46 4.79
N ILE A 59 -7.57 -7.45 4.91
CA ILE A 59 -7.96 -8.85 4.87
C ILE A 59 -8.06 -9.28 6.34
N GLU A 60 -9.28 -9.44 6.83
CA GLU A 60 -9.51 -10.12 8.10
C GLU A 60 -9.45 -11.63 7.83
N LYS A 61 -8.66 -12.33 8.65
CA LYS A 61 -8.54 -13.78 8.61
C LYS A 61 -9.50 -14.38 9.63
#